data_AF-A0A2S2C640-F1
#
_entry.id   AF-A0A2S2C640-F1
#
_cell.length_a   1.000
_cell.length_b   1.000
_cell.length_c   1.000
_cell.angle_alpha   90.00
_cell.angle_beta   90.00
_cell.angle_gamma   90.00
#
_symmetry.space_group_name_H-M   'P 1'
#
loop_
_entity.id
_entity.type
_entity.pdbx_description
1 polymer ?
#
loop_
_entity_poly.entity_id
_entity_poly.type
_entity_poly.pdbx_seq_one_letter_code
_entity_poly.pdbx_strand_id
1 'polypeptide(L)' 'MALKDPASTIDPAVITDAVRLLKGPVAAPKRIHFVTEMPLTPVGKINKLKLRELMETEEENG' A
#
# COMPACT_ATOMS: atom_id res chain seq x y z
N MET A 1 10.51 -8.97 -15.34
CA MET A 1 9.96 -8.51 -14.06
C MET A 1 9.07 -9.62 -13.54
N ALA A 2 9.60 -10.49 -12.67
CA ALA A 2 8.84 -11.64 -12.18
C ALA A 2 7.86 -11.16 -11.10
N LEU A 3 6.57 -11.38 -11.32
CA LEU A 3 5.55 -11.19 -10.28
C LEU A 3 5.82 -12.23 -9.19
N LYS A 4 5.98 -11.79 -7.94
CA LYS A 4 6.16 -12.70 -6.80
C LYS A 4 4.92 -13.58 -6.64
N ASP A 5 5.15 -14.79 -6.14
CA ASP A 5 4.12 -15.75 -5.76
C ASP A 5 3.02 -15.08 -4.92
N PRO A 6 1.73 -15.20 -5.27
CA PRO A 6 0.63 -14.65 -4.47
C PRO A 6 0.55 -15.22 -3.05
N ALA A 7 1.18 -16.38 -2.79
CA ALA A 7 1.32 -16.97 -1.46
C ALA A 7 2.55 -16.46 -0.68
N SER A 8 3.41 -15.65 -1.30
CA SER A 8 4.56 -15.08 -0.59
C SER A 8 4.08 -14.02 0.41
N THR A 9 4.40 -14.22 1.69
CA THR A 9 4.19 -13.21 2.73
C THR A 9 5.08 -12.02 2.43
N ILE A 10 4.51 -10.95 1.88
CA ILE A 10 5.25 -9.71 1.61
C ILE A 10 5.28 -8.90 2.91
N ASP A 11 6.48 -8.77 3.50
CA ASP A 11 6.70 -7.96 4.68
C ASP A 11 6.72 -6.45 4.32
N PRO A 12 5.88 -5.61 4.97
CA PRO A 12 5.94 -4.15 4.86
C PRO A 12 7.33 -3.54 5.05
N ALA A 13 8.14 -4.09 5.96
CA ALA A 13 9.48 -3.58 6.24
C ALA A 13 10.39 -3.70 5.01
N VAL A 14 10.32 -4.85 4.32
CA VAL A 14 11.10 -5.11 3.10
C VAL A 14 10.76 -4.11 1.99
N ILE A 15 9.48 -3.76 1.83
CA ILE A 15 9.07 -2.75 0.84
C ILE A 15 9.59 -1.37 1.23
N THR A 16 9.44 -0.99 2.50
CA THR A 16 9.90 0.32 3.00
C THR A 16 11.40 0.49 2.81
N ASP A 17 12.19 -0.53 3.17
CA ASP A 17 13.64 -0.53 3.02
C ASP A 17 14.06 -0.48 1.55
N ALA A 18 13.37 -1.21 0.67
CA ALA A 18 13.61 -1.16 -0.76
C ALA A 18 13.35 0.26 -1.32
N VAL A 19 12.27 0.93 -0.91
CA VAL A 19 12.00 2.31 -1.33
C VAL A 19 13.05 3.27 -0.77
N ARG A 20 13.44 3.10 0.49
CA ARG A 20 14.48 3.92 1.12
C ARG A 20 15.82 3.79 0.41
N LEU A 21 16.20 2.57 0.02
CA LEU A 21 17.44 2.31 -0.72
C LEU A 21 17.40 2.92 -2.13
N LEU A 22 16.29 2.79 -2.85
CA LEU A 22 16.18 3.20 -4.26
C LEU A 22 15.85 4.68 -4.47
N LYS A 23 15.05 5.27 -3.59
CA LYS A 23 14.51 6.64 -3.73
C LYS A 23 14.90 7.58 -2.60
N GLY A 24 15.60 7.07 -1.58
CA GLY A 24 16.00 7.84 -0.41
C GLY A 24 14.92 7.86 0.69
N PRO A 25 15.30 8.30 1.90
CA PRO A 25 14.47 8.22 3.10
C PRO A 25 13.21 9.10 3.06
N VAL A 26 13.23 10.22 2.33
CA VAL A 26 12.07 11.13 2.22
C VAL A 26 10.92 10.48 1.44
N ALA A 27 11.23 9.63 0.46
CA ALA A 27 10.25 8.94 -0.35
C ALA A 27 9.75 7.63 0.27
N ALA A 28 10.37 7.16 1.36
CA ALA A 28 9.99 5.93 2.03
C ALA A 28 8.65 6.10 2.76
N PRO A 29 7.67 5.21 2.54
CA PRO A 29 6.39 5.29 3.23
C PRO A 29 6.56 4.98 4.72
N LYS A 30 5.77 5.63 5.58
CA LYS A 30 5.75 5.36 7.01
C LYS A 30 4.91 4.13 7.38
N ARG A 31 3.91 3.80 6.55
CA ARG A 31 2.95 2.71 6.74
C ARG A 31 2.64 2.11 5.38
N ILE A 32 2.40 0.79 5.36
CA ILE A 32 1.97 0.05 4.18
C ILE A 32 0.76 -0.78 4.61
N HIS A 33 -0.34 -0.60 3.90
CA HIS A 33 -1.56 -1.39 4.08
C HIS A 33 -1.74 -2.25 2.83
N PHE A 34 -1.98 -3.55 3.03
CA PHE A 34 -2.32 -4.47 1.95
C PHE A 34 -3.83 -4.55 1.84
N VAL A 35 -4.34 -4.34 0.63
CA VAL A 35 -5.76 -4.47 0.32
C VAL A 35 -5.93 -5.56 -0.74
N THR A 36 -7.03 -6.30 -0.65
CA THR A 36 -7.37 -7.36 -1.62
C THR A 36 -7.82 -6.79 -2.96
N GLU A 37 -8.35 -5.57 -2.95
CA GLU A 37 -8.83 -4.86 -4.14
C GLU A 37 -8.56 -3.36 -4.07
N MET A 38 -8.35 -2.75 -5.24
CA MET A 38 -8.20 -1.30 -5.34
C MET A 38 -9.58 -0.67 -5.56
N PRO A 39 -10.04 0.25 -4.70
CA PRO A 39 -11.29 0.94 -4.92
C PRO A 39 -11.16 1.82 -6.16
N LEU A 40 -12.11 1.67 -7.08
CA LEU A 40 -12.15 2.42 -8.33
C LEU A 40 -13.30 3.44 -8.32
N THR A 41 -13.17 4.47 -9.15
CA THR A 41 -14.28 5.36 -9.49
C THR A 41 -15.20 4.67 -10.49
N PRO A 42 -16.43 5.19 -10.74
CA PRO A 42 -17.33 4.62 -11.75
C PRO A 42 -16.74 4.54 -13.17
N VAL A 43 -15.70 5.32 -13.45
CA VAL A 43 -14.96 5.32 -14.72
C VAL A 43 -13.66 4.51 -14.66
N GLY A 44 -13.47 3.69 -13.62
CA GLY A 44 -12.36 2.73 -13.49
C GLY A 44 -11.01 3.30 -13.03
N LYS A 45 -10.95 4.57 -12.57
CA LYS A 45 -9.70 5.15 -12.03
C LYS A 45 -9.55 4.86 -10.55
N ILE A 46 -8.34 4.87 -10.01
CA ILE A 46 -8.11 4.71 -8.57
C ILE A 46 -8.86 5.78 -7.78
N ASN A 47 -9.71 5.36 -6.84
CA ASN A 47 -10.45 6.25 -5.95
C ASN A 47 -9.65 6.57 -4.68
N LYS A 48 -8.83 7.62 -4.76
CA LYS A 48 -7.98 8.06 -3.64
C LYS A 48 -8.75 8.55 -2.41
N LEU A 49 -9.95 9.08 -2.59
CA LEU A 49 -10.79 9.51 -1.46
C LEU A 49 -11.22 8.29 -0.65
N LYS A 50 -11.70 7.25 -1.34
CA LYS A 50 -12.10 6.00 -0.69
C LYS A 50 -10.93 5.29 -0.01
N LEU A 51 -9.75 5.31 -0.63
CA LEU A 51 -8.53 4.80 0.00
C LEU A 51 -8.20 5.50 1.32
N ARG A 52 -8.41 6.82 1.40
CA ARG A 52 -8.16 7.58 2.63
C ARG A 52 -9.14 7.21 3.74
N GLU A 53 -10.44 7.13 3.41
CA GLU A 53 -11.47 6.70 4.37
C GLU A 53 -11.19 5.31 4.95
N LEU A 54 -10.76 4.36 4.10
CA LEU A 54 -10.42 3.00 4.54
C LEU A 54 -9.25 3.01 5.54
N MET A 55 -8.25 3.87 5.32
CA MET A 55 -7.10 4.00 6.23
C MET A 55 -7.46 4.70 7.55
N GLU A 56 -8.35 5.70 7.52
CA GLU A 56 -8.83 6.38 8.73
C GLU A 56 -9.69 5.44 9.60
N THR A 57 -10.49 4.57 8.98
CA THR A 57 -11.38 3.64 9.71
C THR A 57 -10.63 2.49 10.40
N GLU A 58 -9.46 2.09 9.88
CA GLU A 58 -8.60 1.08 10.51
C GLU A 58 -7.86 1.62 11.75
N GLU A 59 -7.68 2.94 11.89
CA GLU A 59 -7.03 3.54 13.07
C GLU A 59 -7.95 3.59 14.30
N GLU A 60 -9.28 3.53 14.13
CA GLU A 60 -10.25 3.60 15.22
C GLU A 60 -10.58 2.22 15.84
N ASN A 61 -10.16 1.14 15.18
CA ASN A 61 -10.40 -0.25 15.62
C ASN A 61 -9.13 -0.99 16.07
N GLY A 62 -8.01 -0.28 16.28
CA GLY A 62 -6.70 -0.83 16.63
C GLY A 62 -6.19 -0.40 18.00
#